data_AF-A0A1G9NMB2-F1
#
_entry.id   AF-A0A1G9NMB2-F1
#
_cell.length_a   1.000
_cell.length_b   1.000
_cell.length_c   1.000
_cell.angle_alpha   90.00
_cell.angle_beta   90.00
_cell.angle_gamma   90.00
#
_symmetry.space_group_name_H-M   'P 1'
#
loop_
_entity.id
_entity.type
_entity.pdbx_description
1 polymer ?
#
loop_
_entity_poly.entity_id
_entity_poly.type
_entity_poly.pdbx_seq_one_letter_code
_entity_poly.pdbx_strand_id
1 'polypeptide(L)'
;MPRWTPVALGTLLALVGGLASLLWLAPDDDSPPAPQSTASGSNPISTPPAEQPVASRRSGAALDSAVLAQQQERLAFHNDYRRFTSRAADLPAAERAQQARELSREIDRYEERGELAISEALLLQIGLIQASGLDEAEQKARAAAMTARYKARSAAREAERSPDANFERYKAEEKRIVEEVLAMQQIPGGLSRDQYLRERLQEAREQAYQERITPP
;
A
#
# COMPACT_ATOMS: atom_id res chain seq x y z
N MET A 1 -39.95 -41.27 -3.88
CA MET A 1 -39.49 -40.39 -4.98
C MET A 1 -40.10 -39.00 -4.81
N PRO A 2 -39.32 -37.98 -4.41
CA PRO A 2 -39.69 -36.58 -4.61
C PRO A 2 -38.81 -35.93 -5.68
N ARG A 3 -39.48 -35.15 -6.52
CA ARG A 3 -39.01 -34.54 -7.77
C ARG A 3 -38.21 -33.27 -7.46
N TRP A 4 -36.99 -33.16 -7.98
CA TRP A 4 -36.21 -31.93 -7.93
C TRP A 4 -36.54 -31.06 -9.15
N THR A 5 -37.04 -29.86 -8.90
CA THR A 5 -37.16 -28.80 -9.91
C THR A 5 -35.86 -28.00 -9.96
N PRO A 6 -35.14 -27.92 -11.10
CA PRO A 6 -34.04 -26.98 -11.23
C PRO A 6 -34.60 -25.58 -11.46
N VAL A 7 -34.29 -24.67 -10.52
CA VAL A 7 -34.51 -23.24 -10.68
C VAL A 7 -33.56 -22.72 -11.76
N ALA A 8 -34.14 -22.12 -12.79
CA ALA A 8 -33.46 -21.43 -13.87
C ALA A 8 -32.73 -20.20 -13.31
N LEU A 9 -31.40 -20.16 -13.48
CA LEU A 9 -30.62 -18.95 -13.24
C LEU A 9 -30.62 -18.13 -14.54
N GLY A 10 -31.39 -17.05 -14.53
CA GLY A 10 -31.46 -16.07 -15.61
C GLY A 10 -30.17 -15.28 -15.75
N THR A 11 -29.63 -15.31 -16.96
CA THR A 11 -29.23 -14.18 -17.82
C THR A 11 -28.47 -12.98 -17.24
N LEU A 12 -27.42 -12.66 -18.03
CA LEU A 12 -26.99 -11.34 -18.47
C LEU A 12 -25.93 -10.61 -17.62
N LEU A 13 -24.67 -10.81 -17.99
CA LEU A 13 -23.67 -9.73 -17.95
C LEU A 13 -23.32 -9.39 -19.40
N ALA A 14 -23.99 -8.35 -19.91
CA ALA A 14 -23.67 -7.76 -21.20
C ALA A 14 -22.57 -6.71 -21.03
N LEU A 15 -21.64 -6.70 -21.99
CA LEU A 15 -20.92 -5.54 -22.50
C LEU A 15 -19.92 -4.84 -21.56
N VAL A 16 -18.66 -5.29 -21.63
CA VAL A 16 -17.54 -4.35 -21.68
C VAL A 16 -16.89 -4.50 -23.05
N GLY A 17 -17.39 -3.72 -24.01
CA GLY A 17 -16.75 -3.51 -25.29
C GLY A 17 -16.19 -2.10 -25.34
N GLY A 18 -14.94 -1.97 -25.80
CA GLY A 18 -14.54 -0.78 -26.54
C GLY A 18 -13.31 -0.03 -26.02
N LEU A 19 -12.15 -0.41 -26.56
CA LEU A 19 -11.11 0.47 -27.11
C LEU A 19 -10.64 1.71 -26.32
N ALA A 20 -9.38 1.66 -25.88
CA ALA A 20 -8.44 2.76 -26.06
C ALA A 20 -7.01 2.20 -26.20
N SER A 21 -6.79 1.43 -27.26
CA SER A 21 -5.45 1.27 -27.84
C SER A 21 -5.22 2.45 -28.77
N LEU A 22 -3.94 2.86 -28.91
CA LEU A 22 -3.41 3.91 -29.80
C LEU A 22 -3.65 5.33 -29.23
N LEU A 23 -2.66 6.16 -28.92
CA LEU A 23 -1.46 6.55 -29.70
C LEU A 23 -0.74 7.65 -28.87
N TRP A 24 0.54 7.54 -28.46
CA TRP A 24 1.77 8.13 -29.06
C TRP A 24 2.82 8.20 -27.93
N LEU A 25 4.14 8.15 -28.09
CA LEU A 25 5.03 7.94 -29.23
C LEU A 25 6.41 7.64 -28.62
N ALA A 26 7.23 6.85 -29.33
CA ALA A 26 8.66 6.74 -29.06
C ALA A 26 9.31 8.14 -29.11
N PRO A 27 10.34 8.43 -28.30
CA PRO A 27 11.09 9.66 -28.46
C PRO A 27 11.85 9.62 -29.79
N ASP A 28 11.58 10.60 -30.64
CA ASP A 28 12.39 10.93 -31.80
C ASP A 28 13.82 11.24 -31.35
N ASP A 29 14.77 10.54 -31.96
CA ASP A 29 16.20 10.78 -31.85
C ASP A 29 16.57 11.96 -32.76
N ASP A 30 16.11 13.16 -32.39
CA ASP A 30 16.54 14.41 -33.01
C ASP A 30 17.56 15.07 -32.09
N SER A 31 18.78 14.54 -32.16
CA SER A 31 19.96 15.09 -31.49
C SER A 31 20.35 16.44 -32.11
N PRO A 32 20.24 17.58 -31.41
CA PRO A 32 20.91 18.79 -31.86
C PRO A 32 22.43 18.57 -31.79
N PRO A 33 23.20 19.00 -32.81
CA PRO A 33 24.64 18.79 -32.82
C PRO A 33 25.29 19.50 -31.63
N ALA A 34 26.13 18.74 -30.92
CA ALA A 34 26.91 19.20 -29.79
C ALA A 34 27.67 20.50 -30.12
N PRO A 35 27.64 21.53 -29.26
CA PRO A 35 28.62 22.59 -29.34
C PRO A 35 30.00 22.00 -29.07
N GLN A 36 30.83 22.02 -30.11
CA GLN A 36 32.26 21.71 -30.02
C GLN A 36 32.87 22.60 -28.93
N SER A 37 33.22 21.98 -27.81
CA SER A 37 34.07 22.61 -26.80
C SER A 37 35.44 22.82 -27.43
N THR A 38 35.68 24.03 -27.92
CA THR A 38 37.03 24.49 -28.24
C THR A 38 37.80 24.54 -26.93
N ALA A 39 38.68 23.56 -26.75
CA ALA A 39 39.73 23.63 -25.76
C ALA A 39 40.60 24.86 -26.07
N SER A 40 40.59 25.84 -25.17
CA SER A 40 41.68 26.79 -25.03
C SER A 40 41.74 27.28 -23.58
N GLY A 41 42.64 26.63 -22.84
CA GLY A 41 43.55 27.26 -21.90
C GLY A 41 42.96 28.07 -20.75
N SER A 42 42.94 27.47 -19.56
CA SER A 42 43.85 27.87 -18.47
C SER A 42 43.56 27.02 -17.23
N ASN A 43 44.54 26.21 -16.82
CA ASN A 43 44.64 25.79 -15.42
C ASN A 43 44.81 27.07 -14.57
N PRO A 44 44.25 27.15 -13.34
CA PRO A 44 44.73 26.26 -12.29
C PRO A 44 43.70 25.85 -11.22
N ILE A 45 43.98 24.70 -10.61
CA ILE A 45 43.96 24.40 -9.16
C ILE A 45 43.60 22.93 -9.04
N SER A 46 44.62 22.10 -8.84
CA SER A 46 44.44 20.81 -8.20
C SER A 46 44.03 21.07 -6.75
N THR A 47 42.73 21.24 -6.52
CA THR A 47 42.17 21.00 -5.19
C THR A 47 42.32 19.49 -4.97
N PRO A 48 43.02 19.03 -3.91
CA PRO A 48 42.92 17.63 -3.51
C PRO A 48 41.43 17.31 -3.35
N PRO A 49 40.95 16.11 -3.72
CA PRO A 49 39.59 15.72 -3.36
C PRO A 49 39.50 15.91 -1.85
N ALA A 50 38.63 16.82 -1.40
CA ALA A 50 38.32 16.93 0.01
C ALA A 50 38.02 15.50 0.49
N GLU A 51 38.86 14.98 1.39
CA GLU A 51 38.65 13.70 2.02
C GLU A 51 37.28 13.78 2.69
N GLN A 52 36.26 13.26 2.01
CA GLN A 52 35.00 12.99 2.68
C GLN A 52 35.36 12.10 3.87
N PRO A 53 34.98 12.50 5.10
CA PRO A 53 35.45 11.86 6.31
C PRO A 53 35.17 10.37 6.20
N VAL A 54 36.19 9.55 6.43
CA VAL A 54 36.13 8.08 6.41
C VAL A 54 34.95 7.53 7.23
N ALA A 55 34.48 8.29 8.23
CA ALA A 55 33.28 8.02 8.99
C ALA A 55 32.00 7.97 8.12
N SER A 56 31.77 8.94 7.23
CA SER A 56 30.59 8.97 6.36
C SER A 56 30.55 7.81 5.36
N ARG A 57 31.72 7.41 4.82
CA ARG A 57 31.83 6.23 3.94
C ARG A 57 31.59 4.92 4.69
N ARG A 58 32.11 4.79 5.91
CA ARG A 58 31.89 3.61 6.75
C ARG A 58 30.42 3.48 7.19
N SER A 59 29.75 4.59 7.47
CA SER A 59 28.31 4.62 7.77
C SER A 59 27.47 4.23 6.56
N GLY A 60 27.79 4.72 5.35
CA GLY A 60 27.12 4.31 4.12
C GLY A 60 27.23 2.80 3.87
N ALA A 61 28.45 2.25 3.94
CA ALA A 61 28.66 0.81 3.76
C ALA A 61 27.92 -0.06 4.80
N ALA A 62 27.80 0.41 6.05
CA ALA A 62 27.05 -0.28 7.09
C ALA A 62 25.54 -0.28 6.81
N LEU A 63 24.98 0.87 6.39
CA LEU A 63 23.57 0.97 6.00
C LEU A 63 23.27 0.07 4.79
N ASP A 64 24.13 0.08 3.78
CA ASP A 64 23.99 -0.78 2.60
C ASP A 64 24.00 -2.26 2.98
N SER A 65 24.91 -2.66 3.89
CA SER A 65 24.97 -4.04 4.37
C SER A 65 23.72 -4.47 5.13
N ALA A 66 23.12 -3.58 5.93
CA ALA A 66 21.90 -3.86 6.68
C ALA A 66 20.68 -3.99 5.74
N VAL A 67 20.56 -3.12 4.75
CA VAL A 67 19.49 -3.17 3.74
C VAL A 67 19.58 -4.46 2.91
N LEU A 68 20.79 -4.87 2.53
CA LEU A 68 21.01 -6.12 1.81
C LEU A 68 20.62 -7.34 2.66
N ALA A 69 21.01 -7.37 3.94
CA ALA A 69 20.64 -8.45 4.84
C ALA A 69 19.11 -8.57 5.00
N GLN A 70 18.42 -7.45 5.20
CA GLN A 70 16.95 -7.44 5.31
C GLN A 70 16.28 -7.94 4.02
N GLN A 71 16.80 -7.57 2.85
CA GLN A 71 16.28 -8.06 1.57
C GLN A 71 16.47 -9.58 1.45
N GLN A 72 17.64 -10.10 1.84
CA GLN A 72 17.93 -11.53 1.79
C GLN A 72 17.03 -12.32 2.74
N GLU A 73 16.81 -11.85 3.96
CA GLU A 73 15.87 -12.46 4.91
C GLU A 73 14.46 -12.51 4.32
N ARG A 74 14.01 -11.43 3.67
CA ARG A 74 12.70 -11.38 3.05
C ARG A 74 12.58 -12.39 1.92
N LEU A 75 13.60 -12.51 1.06
CA LEU A 75 13.63 -13.52 0.00
C LEU A 75 13.64 -14.94 0.55
N ALA A 76 14.40 -15.20 1.61
CA ALA A 76 14.45 -16.50 2.28
C ALA A 76 13.06 -16.89 2.79
N PHE A 77 12.39 -16.01 3.53
CA PHE A 77 11.03 -16.22 4.02
C PHE A 77 10.04 -16.57 2.90
N HIS A 78 10.02 -15.80 1.81
CA HIS A 78 9.12 -16.07 0.69
C HIS A 78 9.40 -17.41 0.01
N ASN A 79 10.69 -17.76 -0.13
CA ASN A 79 11.10 -19.03 -0.69
C ASN A 79 10.70 -20.20 0.21
N ASP A 80 10.88 -20.07 1.52
CA ASP A 80 10.52 -21.10 2.50
C ASP A 80 9.00 -21.28 2.58
N TYR A 81 8.24 -20.19 2.57
CA TYR A 81 6.77 -20.24 2.49
C TYR A 81 6.30 -20.94 1.21
N ARG A 82 6.84 -20.57 0.04
CA ARG A 82 6.49 -21.22 -1.25
C ARG A 82 6.90 -22.70 -1.26
N ARG A 83 8.07 -23.03 -0.73
CA ARG A 83 8.56 -24.42 -0.63
C ARG A 83 7.65 -25.25 0.27
N PHE A 84 7.29 -24.73 1.44
CA PHE A 84 6.38 -25.40 2.35
C PHE A 84 5.02 -25.64 1.69
N THR A 85 4.37 -24.58 1.20
CA THR A 85 3.02 -24.70 0.59
C THR A 85 2.98 -25.62 -0.64
N SER A 86 4.06 -25.72 -1.41
CA SER A 86 4.14 -26.65 -2.56
C SER A 86 4.45 -28.10 -2.16
N ARG A 87 5.17 -28.34 -1.05
CA ARG A 87 5.63 -29.69 -0.65
C ARG A 87 4.97 -30.22 0.62
N ALA A 88 4.09 -29.45 1.25
CA ALA A 88 3.56 -29.80 2.56
C ALA A 88 2.87 -31.17 2.57
N ALA A 89 2.17 -31.53 1.48
CA ALA A 89 1.52 -32.83 1.34
C ALA A 89 2.52 -34.01 1.43
N ASP A 90 3.74 -33.82 0.94
CA ASP A 90 4.80 -34.83 0.90
C ASP A 90 5.56 -34.93 2.24
N LEU A 91 5.41 -33.94 3.13
CA LEU A 91 6.08 -33.93 4.43
C LEU A 91 5.38 -34.87 5.43
N PRO A 92 6.16 -35.57 6.29
CA PRO A 92 5.61 -36.24 7.46
C PRO A 92 4.80 -35.29 8.33
N ALA A 93 3.71 -35.76 8.95
CA ALA A 93 2.78 -34.91 9.70
C ALA A 93 3.46 -34.08 10.80
N ALA A 94 4.44 -34.66 11.51
CA ALA A 94 5.18 -33.97 12.56
C ALA A 94 6.04 -32.81 12.00
N GLU A 95 6.77 -33.06 10.92
CA GLU A 95 7.61 -32.06 10.24
C GLU A 95 6.76 -30.95 9.61
N ARG A 96 5.66 -31.32 8.94
CA ARG A 96 4.70 -30.39 8.37
C ARG A 96 4.13 -29.45 9.44
N ALA A 97 3.73 -30.00 10.57
CA ALA A 97 3.20 -29.21 11.68
C ALA A 97 4.27 -28.31 12.31
N GLN A 98 5.53 -28.76 12.37
CA GLN A 98 6.64 -27.95 12.85
C GLN A 98 6.92 -26.77 11.91
N GLN A 99 7.09 -27.02 10.62
CA GLN A 99 7.35 -25.98 9.62
C GLN A 99 6.20 -24.96 9.54
N ALA A 100 4.95 -25.43 9.61
CA ALA A 100 3.80 -24.53 9.67
C ALA A 100 3.85 -23.59 10.89
N ARG A 101 4.25 -24.10 12.07
CA ARG A 101 4.41 -23.27 13.28
C ARG A 101 5.56 -22.28 13.17
N GLU A 102 6.67 -22.69 12.54
CA GLU A 102 7.81 -21.81 12.29
C GLU A 102 7.43 -20.66 11.38
N LEU A 103 6.87 -20.96 10.20
CA LEU A 103 6.39 -19.95 9.25
C LEU A 103 5.30 -19.05 9.83
N SER A 104 4.40 -19.60 10.66
CA SER A 104 3.37 -18.81 11.33
C SER A 104 3.98 -17.75 12.27
N ARG A 105 5.03 -18.12 13.02
CA ARG A 105 5.77 -17.15 13.85
C ARG A 105 6.53 -16.13 13.01
N GLU A 106 7.05 -16.52 11.85
CA GLU A 106 7.74 -15.58 10.97
C GLU A 106 6.76 -14.54 10.42
N ILE A 107 5.58 -14.97 9.97
CA ILE A 107 4.50 -14.07 9.51
C ILE A 107 4.16 -13.06 10.60
N ASP A 108 3.98 -13.52 11.85
CA ASP A 108 3.66 -12.64 12.97
C ASP A 108 4.79 -11.61 13.20
N ARG A 109 6.07 -12.02 13.13
CA ARG A 109 7.21 -11.07 13.26
C ARG A 109 7.24 -10.05 12.13
N TYR A 110 7.03 -10.47 10.87
CA TYR A 110 7.02 -9.56 9.74
C TYR A 110 5.84 -8.57 9.81
N GLU A 111 4.69 -9.02 10.31
CA GLU A 111 3.54 -8.15 10.58
C GLU A 111 3.85 -7.13 11.69
N GLU A 112 4.43 -7.56 12.81
CA GLU A 112 4.77 -6.68 13.94
C GLU A 112 5.77 -5.59 13.55
N ARG A 113 6.69 -5.87 12.62
CA ARG A 113 7.63 -4.89 12.07
C ARG A 113 7.03 -3.98 11.00
N GLY A 114 5.77 -4.17 10.61
CA GLY A 114 5.11 -3.42 9.55
C GLY A 114 5.63 -3.77 8.15
N GLU A 115 6.34 -4.88 8.00
CA GLU A 115 6.84 -5.39 6.71
C GLU A 115 5.78 -6.22 5.96
N LEU A 116 4.76 -6.71 6.67
CA LEU A 116 3.55 -7.28 6.09
C LEU A 116 2.32 -6.49 6.52
N ALA A 117 1.41 -6.26 5.58
CA ALA A 117 0.09 -5.75 5.92
C ALA A 117 -0.73 -6.82 6.67
N ILE A 118 -1.63 -6.39 7.56
CA ILE A 118 -2.51 -7.30 8.32
C ILE A 118 -3.32 -8.23 7.39
N SER A 119 -3.79 -7.71 6.26
CA SER A 119 -4.53 -8.51 5.27
C SER A 119 -3.64 -9.55 4.60
N GLU A 120 -2.38 -9.22 4.32
CA GLU A 120 -1.42 -10.14 3.73
C GLU A 120 -1.02 -11.24 4.72
N ALA A 121 -0.69 -10.86 5.96
CA ALA A 121 -0.41 -11.81 7.03
C ALA A 121 -1.57 -12.81 7.23
N LEU A 122 -2.82 -12.34 7.22
CA LEU A 122 -4.00 -13.21 7.29
C LEU A 122 -4.04 -14.23 6.15
N LEU A 123 -3.80 -13.81 4.90
CA LEU A 123 -3.81 -14.71 3.74
C LEU A 123 -2.71 -15.77 3.84
N LEU A 124 -1.52 -15.39 4.29
CA LEU A 124 -0.41 -16.32 4.48
C LEU A 124 -0.74 -17.33 5.60
N GLN A 125 -1.30 -16.88 6.72
CA GLN A 125 -1.72 -17.77 7.81
C GLN A 125 -2.81 -18.75 7.36
N ILE A 126 -3.76 -18.33 6.51
CA ILE A 126 -4.77 -19.22 5.93
C ILE A 126 -4.12 -20.24 4.99
N GLY A 127 -3.15 -19.84 4.18
CA GLY A 127 -2.38 -20.75 3.32
C GLY A 127 -1.64 -21.82 4.12
N LEU A 128 -1.07 -21.47 5.29
CA LEU A 128 -0.47 -22.46 6.19
C LEU A 128 -1.49 -23.46 6.75
N ILE A 129 -2.71 -23.00 7.09
CA ILE A 129 -3.79 -23.87 7.55
C ILE A 129 -4.19 -24.86 6.45
N GLN A 130 -4.34 -24.38 5.21
CA GLN A 130 -4.69 -25.23 4.07
C GLN A 130 -3.59 -26.27 3.77
N ALA A 131 -2.33 -25.87 3.90
CA ALA A 131 -1.19 -26.75 3.69
C ALA A 131 -0.94 -27.73 4.86
N SER A 132 -1.58 -27.57 6.02
CA SER A 132 -1.32 -28.39 7.22
C SER A 132 -1.81 -29.84 7.14
N GLY A 133 -2.60 -30.19 6.12
CA GLY A 133 -3.09 -31.55 5.88
C GLY A 133 -4.14 -32.02 6.89
N LEU A 134 -4.83 -31.07 7.53
CA LEU A 134 -6.06 -31.32 8.30
C LEU A 134 -7.22 -31.66 7.34
N ASP A 135 -8.31 -32.19 7.87
CA ASP A 135 -9.53 -32.32 7.07
C ASP A 135 -10.12 -30.95 6.71
N GLU A 136 -10.94 -30.91 5.67
CA GLU A 136 -11.48 -29.66 5.14
C GLU A 136 -12.36 -28.91 6.16
N ALA A 137 -13.08 -29.62 7.03
CA ALA A 137 -13.93 -29.01 8.04
C ALA A 137 -13.10 -28.33 9.13
N GLU A 138 -12.04 -28.98 9.60
CA GLU A 138 -11.07 -28.43 10.54
C GLU A 138 -10.30 -27.24 9.94
N GLN A 139 -9.91 -27.32 8.67
CA GLN A 139 -9.28 -26.20 7.98
C GLN A 139 -10.20 -24.97 7.95
N LYS A 140 -11.46 -25.16 7.56
CA LYS A 140 -12.47 -24.08 7.54
C LYS A 140 -12.70 -23.51 8.93
N ALA A 141 -12.83 -24.34 9.95
CA ALA A 141 -13.01 -23.90 11.34
C ALA A 141 -11.82 -23.06 11.82
N ARG A 142 -10.58 -23.50 11.57
CA ARG A 142 -9.37 -22.76 11.95
C ARG A 142 -9.21 -21.46 11.17
N ALA A 143 -9.47 -21.47 9.86
CA ALA A 143 -9.42 -20.26 9.03
C ALA A 143 -10.47 -19.23 9.44
N ALA A 144 -11.68 -19.67 9.80
CA ALA A 144 -12.74 -18.80 10.32
C ALA A 144 -12.35 -18.17 11.67
N ALA A 145 -11.80 -18.96 12.60
CA ALA A 145 -11.29 -18.46 13.88
C ALA A 145 -10.15 -17.44 13.68
N MET A 146 -9.22 -17.73 12.76
CA MET A 146 -8.14 -16.80 12.39
C MET A 146 -8.70 -15.48 11.84
N THR A 147 -9.66 -15.56 10.91
CA THR A 147 -10.32 -14.39 10.32
C THR A 147 -11.01 -13.55 11.40
N ALA A 148 -11.72 -14.18 12.34
CA ALA A 148 -12.37 -13.49 13.44
C ALA A 148 -11.36 -12.74 14.33
N ARG A 149 -10.22 -13.38 14.66
CA ARG A 149 -9.14 -12.76 15.44
C ARG A 149 -8.56 -11.53 14.74
N TYR A 150 -8.29 -11.64 13.44
CA TYR A 150 -7.75 -10.54 12.64
C TYR A 150 -8.75 -9.38 12.51
N LYS A 151 -10.04 -9.67 12.35
CA LYS A 151 -11.10 -8.64 12.37
C LYS A 151 -11.13 -7.89 13.69
N ALA A 152 -11.09 -8.60 14.82
CA ALA A 152 -11.06 -7.97 16.14
C ALA A 152 -9.83 -7.07 16.31
N ARG A 153 -8.64 -7.53 15.89
CA ARG A 153 -7.41 -6.72 15.95
C ARG A 153 -7.47 -5.49 15.04
N SER A 154 -8.06 -5.62 13.85
CA SER A 154 -8.26 -4.48 12.95
C SER A 154 -9.21 -3.45 13.56
N ALA A 155 -10.31 -3.91 14.16
CA ALA A 155 -11.27 -3.03 14.83
C ALA A 155 -10.65 -2.32 16.05
N ALA A 156 -9.82 -3.02 16.83
CA ALA A 156 -9.10 -2.43 17.96
C ALA A 156 -8.17 -1.29 17.50
N ARG A 157 -7.39 -1.51 16.43
CA ARG A 157 -6.52 -0.46 15.87
C ARG A 157 -7.31 0.72 15.30
N GLU A 158 -8.46 0.47 14.70
CA GLU A 158 -9.33 1.55 14.22
C GLU A 158 -9.93 2.34 15.39
N ALA A 159 -10.27 1.68 16.49
CA ALA A 159 -10.77 2.33 17.71
C ALA A 159 -9.69 3.15 18.45
N GLU A 160 -8.43 2.71 18.40
CA GLU A 160 -7.27 3.46 18.90
C GLU A 160 -6.92 4.67 18.02
N ARG A 161 -7.34 4.66 16.75
CA ARG A 161 -7.15 5.78 15.85
C ARG A 161 -8.08 6.92 16.25
N SER A 162 -7.50 7.97 16.83
CA SER A 162 -8.25 9.20 17.07
C SER A 162 -8.60 9.84 15.72
N PRO A 163 -9.87 10.25 15.49
CA PRO A 163 -10.23 11.05 14.35
C PRO A 163 -9.36 12.31 14.31
N ASP A 164 -8.89 12.73 13.14
CA ASP A 164 -8.16 14.00 13.03
C ASP A 164 -9.13 15.14 13.34
N ALA A 165 -8.91 15.84 14.46
CA ALA A 165 -9.79 16.92 14.90
C ALA A 165 -9.95 18.02 13.84
N ASN A 166 -8.93 18.25 13.01
CA ASN A 166 -9.00 19.21 11.91
C ASN A 166 -9.83 18.67 10.75
N PHE A 167 -9.78 17.35 10.50
CA PHE A 167 -10.66 16.71 9.53
C PHE A 167 -12.12 16.81 9.97
N GLU A 168 -12.43 16.56 11.24
CA GLU A 168 -13.79 16.71 11.77
C GLU A 168 -14.29 18.16 11.66
N ARG A 169 -13.44 19.14 12.02
CA ARG A 169 -13.74 20.57 11.81
C ARG A 169 -14.01 20.89 10.34
N TYR A 170 -13.14 20.44 9.44
CA TYR A 170 -13.32 20.61 8.00
C TYR A 170 -14.63 19.99 7.52
N LYS A 171 -15.01 18.80 7.98
CA LYS A 171 -16.25 18.14 7.60
C LYS A 171 -17.49 18.90 8.07
N ALA A 172 -17.47 19.49 9.26
CA ALA A 172 -18.53 20.36 9.74
C ALA A 172 -18.64 21.63 8.87
N GLU A 173 -17.50 22.24 8.53
CA GLU A 173 -17.45 23.46 7.72
C GLU A 173 -17.84 23.21 6.26
N GLU A 174 -17.43 22.09 5.66
CA GLU A 174 -17.83 21.66 4.33
C GLU A 174 -19.36 21.57 4.23
N LYS A 175 -20.01 20.94 5.23
CA LYS A 175 -21.47 20.84 5.25
C LYS A 175 -22.12 22.23 5.32
N ARG A 176 -21.61 23.11 6.17
CA ARG A 176 -22.09 24.50 6.31
C ARG A 176 -21.98 25.27 4.99
N ILE A 177 -20.83 25.16 4.31
CA ILE A 177 -20.58 25.82 3.01
C ILE A 177 -21.51 25.27 1.93
N VAL A 178 -21.69 23.95 1.85
CA VAL A 178 -22.60 23.34 0.87
C VAL A 178 -24.04 23.82 1.08
N GLU A 179 -24.52 23.82 2.33
CA GLU A 179 -25.86 24.31 2.67
C GLU A 179 -26.03 25.80 2.33
N GLU A 180 -25.04 26.63 2.66
CA GLU A 180 -25.03 28.06 2.34
C GLU A 180 -25.09 28.30 0.82
N VAL A 181 -24.19 27.67 0.04
CA VAL A 181 -24.09 27.86 -1.41
C VAL A 181 -25.33 27.36 -2.15
N LEU A 182 -25.94 26.26 -1.67
CA LEU A 182 -27.20 25.75 -2.23
C LEU A 182 -28.38 26.69 -1.94
N ALA A 183 -28.40 27.34 -0.77
CA ALA A 183 -29.45 28.30 -0.39
C ALA A 183 -29.30 29.67 -1.08
N MET A 184 -28.13 29.99 -1.66
CA MET A 184 -27.88 31.26 -2.35
C MET A 184 -28.70 31.38 -3.65
N GLN A 185 -29.49 32.45 -3.74
CA GLN A 185 -30.24 32.81 -4.94
C GLN A 185 -29.37 33.47 -6.01
N GLN A 186 -28.33 34.20 -5.61
CA GLN A 186 -27.32 34.78 -6.49
C GLN A 186 -25.93 34.48 -5.94
N ILE A 187 -25.01 34.12 -6.85
CA ILE A 187 -23.63 33.79 -6.52
C ILE A 187 -22.77 35.05 -6.73
N PRO A 188 -21.94 35.44 -5.74
CA PRO A 188 -21.11 36.63 -5.83
C PRO A 188 -20.00 36.48 -6.88
N GLY A 189 -19.47 37.60 -7.35
CA GLY A 189 -18.30 37.62 -8.24
C GLY A 189 -18.56 37.16 -9.68
N GLY A 190 -19.83 36.97 -10.08
CA GLY A 190 -20.18 36.47 -11.42
C GLY A 190 -19.80 35.01 -11.66
N LEU A 191 -19.42 34.29 -10.61
CA LEU A 191 -19.07 32.87 -10.67
C LEU A 191 -20.31 32.01 -10.83
N SER A 192 -20.15 30.84 -11.45
CA SER A 192 -21.16 29.80 -11.34
C SER A 192 -21.19 29.26 -9.91
N ARG A 193 -22.34 28.71 -9.49
CA ARG A 193 -22.50 28.11 -8.15
C ARG A 193 -21.41 27.06 -7.87
N ASP A 194 -21.07 26.24 -8.85
CA ASP A 194 -20.05 25.19 -8.71
C ASP A 194 -18.64 25.75 -8.59
N GLN A 195 -18.33 26.83 -9.31
CA GLN A 195 -17.04 27.52 -9.19
C GLN A 195 -16.89 28.10 -7.78
N TYR A 196 -17.91 28.82 -7.32
CA TYR A 196 -17.92 29.40 -5.98
C TYR A 196 -17.84 28.33 -4.88
N LEU A 197 -18.57 27.22 -5.03
CA LEU A 197 -18.48 26.11 -4.08
C LEU A 197 -17.07 25.54 -3.99
N ARG A 198 -16.40 25.33 -5.14
CA ARG A 198 -15.02 24.82 -5.15
C ARG A 198 -14.05 25.76 -4.46
N GLU A 199 -14.14 27.06 -4.70
CA GLU A 199 -13.30 28.07 -4.04
C GLU A 199 -13.50 28.05 -2.54
N ARG A 200 -14.75 28.10 -2.07
CA ARG A 200 -15.07 28.09 -0.64
C ARG A 200 -14.61 26.81 0.07
N LEU A 201 -14.76 25.65 -0.57
CA LEU A 201 -14.27 24.38 -0.03
C LEU A 201 -12.73 24.33 -0.01
N GLN A 202 -12.07 24.95 -0.98
CA GLN A 202 -10.61 25.04 -1.00
C GLN A 202 -10.10 25.93 0.15
N GLU A 203 -10.71 27.10 0.35
CA GLU A 203 -10.40 27.98 1.49
C GLU A 203 -10.60 27.26 2.84
N ALA A 204 -11.69 26.52 2.99
CA ALA A 204 -11.98 25.77 4.22
C ALA A 204 -10.94 24.66 4.48
N ARG A 205 -10.45 23.99 3.43
CA ARG A 205 -9.33 23.04 3.57
C ARG A 205 -8.07 23.75 4.01
N GLU A 206 -7.73 24.86 3.38
CA GLU A 206 -6.55 25.64 3.73
C GLU A 206 -6.61 26.10 5.19
N GLN A 207 -7.74 26.64 5.65
CA GLN A 207 -7.92 27.04 7.05
C GLN A 207 -7.78 25.86 8.03
N ALA A 208 -8.41 24.72 7.73
CA ALA A 208 -8.33 23.53 8.58
C ALA A 208 -6.90 22.97 8.71
N TYR A 209 -6.04 23.15 7.72
CA TYR A 209 -4.68 22.60 7.70
C TYR A 209 -3.55 23.64 7.85
N GLN A 210 -3.82 24.94 7.73
CA GLN A 210 -2.86 26.03 7.98
C GLN A 210 -2.47 26.13 9.46
N GLU A 211 -3.40 25.83 10.38
CA GLU A 211 -3.14 25.76 11.82
C GLU A 211 -2.08 24.69 12.18
N ARG A 212 -1.73 23.79 11.25
CA ARG A 212 -0.70 22.75 11.43
C ARG A 212 0.74 23.25 11.16
N ILE A 213 0.90 24.38 10.46
CA ILE A 213 2.21 24.89 9.99
C ILE A 213 2.74 26.01 10.90
N THR A 214 1.90 26.58 11.77
CA THR A 214 2.30 27.64 12.70
C THR A 214 2.67 26.99 14.05
N PRO A 215 3.96 26.83 14.41
CA PRO A 215 4.32 26.39 15.74
C PRO A 215 3.94 27.45 16.79
N PRO A 216 3.74 27.06 18.07
CA PRO A 216 3.49 27.99 19.16
C PRO A 216 4.68 28.93 19.45
#